data_AF-A0A2V9MJ87-F1
#
_entry.id   AF-A0A2V9MJ87-F1
#
_cell.length_a   1.000
_cell.length_b   1.000
_cell.length_c   1.000
_cell.angle_alpha   90.00
_cell.angle_beta   90.00
_cell.angle_gamma   90.00
#
_symmetry.space_group_name_H-M   'P 1'
#
loop_
_entity.id
_entity.type
_entity.pdbx_description
1 polymer ?
#
loop_
_entity_poly.entity_id
_entity_poly.type
_entity_poly.pdbx_seq_one_letter_code
_entity_poly.pdbx_strand_id
1 'polypeptide(L)'
;MITGMNPISVENPLVLGKGIAVETKSNYPVFIGAFILLHAIVCFFLLNPSGLEPISDEAVYVTLAKSLATTGEYKLISLPGDPDHTKYPVLYPWLLSWIWRVSPDFPANVSLLRWVSIVFAAAFLGVLALLMPRLLEGNKKRAVLIIGLCAVHPALIASSTAILSESAYLFFSCLALWVVVELDHRAESILFLVLFSVCLAFSFYVRTIGIALIAAVTCDYLIRRKWRRIFWLLALTLIFLSPWLYWTRTHNEASRFPEYTFYTNYLSDFRQLAEAGGLSAFLVKNALYLFIGIPKLLVYPFQTDLHLITILTAWTGLPVLALLLIGILRSFRSKTSRVVLFYVLTYLSVLGFWPYPAHERLLLPLLPFLDFFIFVEVFHITERLRNQDRPNLAFRKARSLGLALLPVALGGACLVIFGLHTYQLISNVRQAVQQFESRNRDMLESFDWLEKETRPSDHLMAYLDPVYYLHTQRKVAPMSFDPRGRLSHPKFLDTPIQKHEIKYLVTGELDFGVFTPDVVQAMGRELRRVIEGREGLTFEQVFRSTDNKYQIYRIIDEKQRSSWGQ
;
A
#
# COMPACT_ATOMS: atom_id res chain seq x y z
N MET A 1 -48.07 -29.23 85.90
CA MET A 1 -46.88 -29.26 85.02
C MET A 1 -46.81 -27.90 84.33
N ILE A 2 -46.11 -26.94 84.93
CA ILE A 2 -44.72 -26.53 84.63
C ILE A 2 -44.58 -25.93 83.21
N THR A 3 -44.19 -24.66 83.25
CA THR A 3 -43.70 -23.67 82.29
C THR A 3 -42.56 -24.11 81.34
N GLY A 4 -42.41 -23.43 80.18
CA GLY A 4 -41.07 -23.09 79.66
C GLY A 4 -40.82 -23.09 78.13
N MET A 5 -40.71 -21.87 77.56
CA MET A 5 -39.68 -21.35 76.62
C MET A 5 -39.36 -21.94 75.22
N ASN A 6 -39.54 -21.07 74.19
CA ASN A 6 -38.68 -20.68 73.03
C ASN A 6 -38.37 -21.69 71.88
N PRO A 7 -37.89 -21.25 70.67
CA PRO A 7 -37.68 -19.89 70.11
C PRO A 7 -38.13 -19.63 68.65
N ILE A 8 -38.09 -18.33 68.31
CA ILE A 8 -37.89 -17.62 67.03
C ILE A 8 -37.41 -18.45 65.82
N SER A 9 -38.17 -18.40 64.73
CA SER A 9 -37.73 -18.75 63.36
C SER A 9 -37.58 -17.50 62.49
N VAL A 10 -36.48 -17.49 61.76
CA VAL A 10 -36.05 -16.49 60.77
C VAL A 10 -36.75 -16.80 59.45
N GLU A 11 -37.41 -15.82 58.81
CA GLU A 11 -37.31 -15.60 57.35
C GLU A 11 -38.09 -14.36 56.86
N ASN A 12 -37.42 -13.65 55.93
CA ASN A 12 -37.82 -12.48 55.13
C ASN A 12 -37.83 -11.10 55.82
N PRO A 13 -37.11 -10.12 55.22
CA PRO A 13 -37.76 -9.40 54.12
C PRO A 13 -36.85 -8.89 52.98
N LEU A 14 -37.53 -8.43 51.93
CA LEU A 14 -37.12 -7.43 50.93
C LEU A 14 -36.52 -7.92 49.60
N VAL A 15 -37.47 -8.20 48.69
CA VAL A 15 -37.41 -7.84 47.27
C VAL A 15 -36.84 -6.43 47.10
N LEU A 16 -35.62 -6.32 46.59
CA LEU A 16 -35.01 -5.06 46.17
C LEU A 16 -34.91 -5.04 44.64
N GLY A 17 -35.77 -4.21 44.04
CA GLY A 17 -35.53 -3.39 42.86
C GLY A 17 -34.89 -4.06 41.64
N LYS A 18 -35.71 -4.33 40.62
CA LYS A 18 -35.27 -4.29 39.22
C LYS A 18 -34.72 -2.89 38.93
N GLY A 19 -33.41 -2.72 39.08
CA GLY A 19 -32.69 -1.58 38.54
C GLY A 19 -32.85 -1.60 37.03
N ILE A 20 -33.60 -0.64 36.50
CA ILE A 20 -33.57 -0.27 35.09
C ILE A 20 -32.14 0.20 34.84
N ALA A 21 -31.32 -0.66 34.25
CA ALA A 21 -30.01 -0.28 33.76
C ALA A 21 -30.24 0.80 32.69
N VAL A 22 -29.97 2.06 33.03
CA VAL A 22 -29.85 3.12 32.06
C VAL A 22 -28.67 2.72 31.17
N GLU A 23 -28.98 2.20 29.98
CA GLU A 23 -27.99 2.03 28.92
C GLU A 23 -27.42 3.42 28.62
N THR A 24 -26.27 3.71 29.22
CA THR A 24 -25.47 4.88 28.87
C THR A 24 -25.13 4.74 27.40
N LYS A 25 -25.74 5.59 26.56
CA LYS A 25 -25.47 5.63 25.11
C LYS A 25 -23.96 5.65 24.91
N SER A 26 -23.44 4.62 24.26
CA SER A 26 -22.01 4.53 23.98
C SER A 26 -21.63 5.67 23.05
N ASN A 27 -20.68 6.54 23.45
CA ASN A 27 -20.12 7.60 22.59
C ASN A 27 -19.22 7.07 21.45
N TYR A 28 -19.08 5.74 21.35
CA TYR A 28 -18.26 5.07 20.35
C TYR A 28 -18.49 5.57 18.90
N PRO A 29 -19.72 5.52 18.32
CA PRO A 29 -19.94 5.96 16.96
C PRO A 29 -19.61 7.44 16.74
N VAL A 30 -19.78 8.29 17.76
CA VAL A 30 -19.43 9.72 17.68
C VAL A 30 -17.92 9.90 17.53
N PHE A 31 -17.13 9.22 18.37
CA PHE A 31 -15.66 9.28 18.27
C PHE A 31 -15.15 8.70 16.95
N ILE A 32 -15.71 7.59 16.49
CA ILE A 32 -15.33 6.99 15.20
C ILE A 32 -15.67 7.94 14.04
N GLY A 33 -16.88 8.51 14.03
CA GLY A 33 -17.27 9.50 13.03
C GLY A 33 -16.35 10.71 13.02
N ALA A 34 -15.94 11.20 14.19
CA ALA A 34 -14.99 12.31 14.31
C ALA A 34 -13.60 11.96 13.73
N PHE A 35 -13.08 10.75 13.99
CA PHE A 35 -11.79 10.32 13.44
C PHE A 35 -11.82 10.11 11.92
N ILE A 36 -12.91 9.54 11.39
CA ILE A 36 -13.09 9.38 9.93
C ILE A 36 -13.16 10.75 9.27
N LEU A 37 -13.94 11.68 9.85
CA LEU A 37 -14.05 13.05 9.36
C LEU A 37 -12.71 13.79 9.42
N LEU A 38 -11.98 13.67 10.54
CA LEU A 38 -10.65 14.25 10.69
C LEU A 38 -9.68 13.72 9.62
N HIS A 39 -9.64 12.40 9.41
CA HIS A 39 -8.81 11.78 8.38
C HIS A 39 -9.15 12.33 6.99
N ALA A 40 -10.44 12.39 6.64
CA ALA A 40 -10.89 12.90 5.36
C ALA A 40 -10.55 14.39 5.17
N ILE A 41 -10.70 15.22 6.21
CA ILE A 41 -10.35 16.65 6.17
C ILE A 41 -8.83 16.83 5.97
N VAL A 42 -8.01 16.09 6.71
CA VAL A 42 -6.55 16.16 6.56
C VAL A 42 -6.13 15.73 5.15
N CYS A 43 -6.68 14.63 4.65
CA CYS A 43 -6.41 14.17 3.28
C CYS A 43 -6.89 15.20 2.23
N PHE A 44 -8.04 15.85 2.46
CA PHE A 44 -8.56 16.89 1.58
C PHE A 44 -7.59 18.08 1.45
N PHE A 45 -7.04 18.56 2.56
CA PHE A 45 -6.04 19.64 2.53
C PHE A 45 -4.68 19.21 1.94
N LEU A 46 -4.43 17.91 1.88
CA LEU A 46 -3.25 17.32 1.25
C LEU A 46 -3.47 16.91 -0.21
N LEU A 47 -4.69 17.08 -0.76
CA LEU A 47 -4.94 16.85 -2.18
C LEU A 47 -4.14 17.87 -2.97
N ASN A 48 -3.08 17.39 -3.62
CA ASN A 48 -2.35 18.15 -4.61
C ASN A 48 -3.17 18.14 -5.92
N PRO A 49 -3.62 19.28 -6.47
CA PRO A 49 -4.33 19.30 -7.74
C PRO A 49 -3.37 19.25 -8.95
N SER A 50 -2.07 19.45 -8.74
CA SER A 50 -1.12 19.84 -9.78
C SER A 50 -0.61 18.70 -10.66
N GLY A 51 -1.03 17.45 -10.47
CA GLY A 51 -0.67 16.32 -11.34
C GLY A 51 -0.20 15.07 -10.60
N LEU A 52 0.28 14.09 -11.37
CA LEU A 52 0.84 12.83 -10.86
C LEU A 52 2.26 13.02 -10.34
N GLU A 53 2.65 12.22 -9.35
CA GLU A 53 4.07 12.13 -9.01
C GLU A 53 4.82 11.42 -10.14
N PRO A 54 5.86 12.06 -10.76
CA PRO A 54 6.45 11.59 -12.01
C PRO A 54 6.98 10.15 -11.95
N ILE A 55 7.55 9.75 -10.82
CA ILE A 55 8.28 8.48 -10.64
C ILE A 55 7.40 7.41 -9.95
N SER A 56 6.08 7.61 -9.92
CA SER A 56 5.18 6.76 -9.13
C SER A 56 4.41 5.74 -9.97
N ASP A 57 4.01 4.65 -9.33
CA ASP A 57 3.09 3.66 -9.90
C ASP A 57 1.71 4.27 -10.27
N GLU A 58 1.40 5.51 -9.85
CA GLU A 58 0.12 6.18 -10.12
C GLU A 58 -0.16 6.26 -11.62
N ALA A 59 0.84 6.64 -12.43
CA ALA A 59 0.66 6.83 -13.87
C ALA A 59 0.30 5.53 -14.58
N VAL A 60 0.77 4.38 -14.09
CA VAL A 60 0.37 3.06 -14.62
C VAL A 60 -1.09 2.76 -14.28
N TYR A 61 -1.51 2.95 -13.02
CA TYR A 61 -2.92 2.75 -12.63
C TYR A 61 -3.87 3.66 -13.41
N VAL A 62 -3.50 4.92 -13.59
CA VAL A 62 -4.28 5.91 -14.35
C VAL A 62 -4.34 5.55 -15.84
N THR A 63 -3.24 5.07 -16.43
CA THR A 63 -3.21 4.58 -17.81
C THR A 63 -4.09 3.34 -18.01
N LEU A 64 -4.03 2.36 -17.11
CA LEU A 64 -4.87 1.17 -17.17
C LEU A 64 -6.36 1.51 -17.01
N ALA A 65 -6.67 2.46 -16.13
CA ALA A 65 -8.03 2.98 -15.97
C ALA A 65 -8.52 3.66 -17.26
N LYS A 66 -7.66 4.45 -17.92
CA LYS A 66 -7.95 5.04 -19.22
C LYS A 66 -8.19 3.98 -20.30
N SER A 67 -7.39 2.91 -20.35
CA SER A 67 -7.62 1.77 -21.26
C SER A 67 -9.01 1.17 -21.08
N LEU A 68 -9.38 0.81 -19.85
CA LEU A 68 -10.71 0.28 -19.56
C LEU A 68 -11.85 1.25 -19.87
N ALA A 69 -11.61 2.56 -19.72
CA ALA A 69 -12.61 3.59 -19.99
C ALA A 69 -12.83 3.83 -21.49
N THR A 70 -11.76 3.80 -22.29
CA THR A 70 -11.76 4.23 -23.69
C THR A 70 -11.85 3.07 -24.68
N THR A 71 -11.19 1.94 -24.40
CA THR A 71 -11.16 0.77 -25.29
C THR A 71 -12.01 -0.39 -24.77
N GLY A 72 -12.26 -0.43 -23.46
CA GLY A 72 -12.90 -1.58 -22.80
C GLY A 72 -11.97 -2.78 -22.61
N GLU A 73 -10.70 -2.66 -22.98
CA GLU A 73 -9.69 -3.71 -22.87
C GLU A 73 -8.69 -3.39 -21.75
N TYR A 74 -8.10 -4.42 -21.14
CA TYR A 74 -7.14 -4.27 -20.04
C TYR A 74 -5.69 -4.37 -20.53
N LYS A 75 -5.25 -3.32 -21.24
CA LYS A 75 -3.96 -3.24 -21.94
C LYS A 75 -3.12 -2.06 -21.46
N LEU A 76 -1.80 -2.17 -21.64
CA LEU A 76 -0.86 -1.07 -21.49
C LEU A 76 -0.84 -0.23 -22.77
N ILE A 77 -1.91 0.53 -23.01
CA ILE A 77 -2.07 1.39 -24.21
C ILE A 77 -1.03 2.52 -24.30
N SER A 78 -0.26 2.74 -23.24
CA SER A 78 0.88 3.64 -23.25
C SER A 78 2.08 3.07 -24.00
N LEU A 79 2.18 1.75 -24.14
CA LEU A 79 3.34 1.09 -24.74
C LEU A 79 3.10 0.78 -26.22
N PRO A 80 4.13 0.89 -27.08
CA PRO A 80 4.06 0.35 -28.44
C PRO A 80 3.63 -1.13 -28.45
N GLY A 81 2.68 -1.45 -29.34
CA GLY A 81 2.12 -2.79 -29.47
C GLY A 81 0.97 -3.16 -28.52
N ASP A 82 0.59 -2.28 -27.59
CA ASP A 82 -0.55 -2.43 -26.66
C ASP A 82 -0.60 -3.80 -25.95
N PRO A 83 0.46 -4.21 -25.24
CA PRO A 83 0.49 -5.50 -24.58
C PRO A 83 -0.61 -5.59 -23.51
N ASP A 84 -1.24 -6.76 -23.41
CA ASP A 84 -2.17 -7.07 -22.34
C ASP A 84 -1.51 -6.97 -20.97
N HIS A 85 -2.26 -6.42 -20.01
CA HIS A 85 -1.75 -6.21 -18.66
C HIS A 85 -2.06 -7.41 -17.76
N THR A 86 -1.02 -8.03 -17.22
CA THR A 86 -1.15 -9.17 -16.29
C THR A 86 -0.44 -8.97 -14.95
N LYS A 87 0.17 -7.81 -14.70
CA LYS A 87 0.97 -7.52 -13.50
C LYS A 87 0.10 -7.08 -12.32
N TYR A 88 -0.66 -6.00 -12.49
CA TYR A 88 -1.58 -5.49 -11.49
C TYR A 88 -2.98 -6.06 -11.73
N PRO A 89 -3.63 -6.60 -10.69
CA PRO A 89 -5.02 -7.05 -10.77
C PRO A 89 -6.00 -5.92 -11.10
N VAL A 90 -7.10 -6.29 -11.79
CA VAL A 90 -7.96 -5.33 -12.52
C VAL A 90 -8.87 -4.45 -11.66
N LEU A 91 -9.19 -4.82 -10.41
CA LEU A 91 -10.29 -4.16 -9.67
C LEU A 91 -9.99 -2.69 -9.36
N TYR A 92 -8.76 -2.34 -8.98
CA TYR A 92 -8.42 -0.96 -8.68
C TYR A 92 -8.41 -0.06 -9.94
N PRO A 93 -7.72 -0.43 -11.06
CA PRO A 93 -7.88 0.26 -12.34
C PRO A 93 -9.33 0.35 -12.83
N TRP A 94 -10.12 -0.70 -12.65
CA TRP A 94 -11.53 -0.71 -13.05
C TRP A 94 -12.36 0.32 -12.27
N LEU A 95 -12.14 0.44 -10.96
CA LEU A 95 -12.77 1.47 -10.14
C LEU A 95 -12.39 2.89 -10.61
N LEU A 96 -11.11 3.11 -10.90
CA LEU A 96 -10.61 4.38 -11.45
C LEU A 96 -11.17 4.67 -12.86
N SER A 97 -11.47 3.63 -13.66
CA SER A 97 -11.99 3.80 -15.03
C SER A 97 -13.36 4.49 -15.07
N TRP A 98 -14.16 4.37 -14.01
CA TRP A 98 -15.43 5.09 -13.88
C TRP A 98 -15.22 6.60 -13.75
N ILE A 99 -14.17 7.03 -13.06
CA ILE A 99 -13.80 8.44 -12.98
C ILE A 99 -13.38 8.95 -14.36
N TRP A 100 -12.59 8.18 -15.10
CA TRP A 100 -12.23 8.51 -16.49
C TRP A 100 -13.45 8.66 -17.42
N ARG A 101 -14.49 7.84 -17.25
CA ARG A 101 -15.73 7.92 -18.04
C ARG A 101 -16.54 9.19 -17.75
N VAL A 102 -16.50 9.68 -16.52
CA VAL A 102 -17.23 10.89 -16.09
C VAL A 102 -16.40 12.16 -16.28
N SER A 103 -15.07 12.06 -16.15
CA SER A 103 -14.09 13.15 -16.29
C SER A 103 -12.89 12.63 -17.09
N PRO A 104 -12.95 12.71 -18.43
CA PRO A 104 -11.92 12.19 -19.31
C PRO A 104 -10.72 13.14 -19.47
N ASP A 105 -10.84 14.40 -19.06
CA ASP A 105 -9.80 15.40 -19.28
C ASP A 105 -8.67 15.25 -18.26
N PHE A 106 -7.50 14.84 -18.74
CA PHE A 106 -6.27 14.75 -17.94
C PHE A 106 -5.40 15.99 -18.18
N PRO A 107 -4.76 16.56 -17.13
CA PRO A 107 -4.69 16.10 -15.75
C PRO A 107 -5.82 16.60 -14.83
N ALA A 108 -6.87 17.26 -15.36
CA ALA A 108 -7.95 17.84 -14.55
C ALA A 108 -8.69 16.79 -13.68
N ASN A 109 -8.75 15.54 -14.14
CA ASN A 109 -9.38 14.42 -13.44
C ASN A 109 -8.54 13.81 -12.29
N VAL A 110 -7.26 14.18 -12.13
CA VAL A 110 -6.35 13.62 -11.11
C VAL A 110 -6.90 13.81 -9.70
N SER A 111 -7.48 14.97 -9.40
CA SER A 111 -8.09 15.25 -8.09
C SER A 111 -9.24 14.30 -7.78
N LEU A 112 -10.09 13.99 -8.78
CA LEU A 112 -11.20 13.03 -8.63
C LEU A 112 -10.70 11.59 -8.48
N LEU A 113 -9.62 11.23 -9.18
CA LEU A 113 -9.00 9.91 -9.04
C LEU A 113 -8.45 9.69 -7.62
N ARG A 114 -7.82 10.70 -7.00
CA ARG A 114 -7.34 10.64 -5.61
C ARG A 114 -8.45 10.45 -4.58
N TRP A 115 -9.65 11.00 -4.83
CA TRP A 115 -10.79 10.79 -3.94
C TRP A 115 -11.19 9.33 -3.80
N VAL A 116 -10.94 8.48 -4.81
CA VAL A 116 -11.20 7.04 -4.71
C VAL A 116 -10.39 6.44 -3.55
N SER A 117 -9.10 6.77 -3.45
CA SER A 117 -8.23 6.33 -2.34
C SER A 117 -8.70 6.84 -0.98
N ILE A 118 -9.11 8.11 -0.90
CA ILE A 118 -9.63 8.71 0.35
C ILE A 118 -10.91 8.02 0.81
N VAL A 119 -11.84 7.75 -0.11
CA VAL A 119 -13.10 7.05 0.20
C VAL A 119 -12.83 5.64 0.70
N PHE A 120 -11.92 4.90 0.07
CA PHE A 120 -11.53 3.57 0.54
C PHE A 120 -10.85 3.61 1.91
N ALA A 121 -10.00 4.60 2.19
CA ALA A 121 -9.38 4.75 3.50
C ALA A 121 -10.41 5.07 4.61
N ALA A 122 -11.37 5.96 4.32
CA ALA A 122 -12.48 6.25 5.23
C ALA A 122 -13.36 5.02 5.47
N ALA A 123 -13.69 4.27 4.42
CA ALA A 123 -14.44 3.02 4.51
C ALA A 123 -13.66 1.95 5.31
N PHE A 124 -12.34 1.86 5.11
CA PHE A 124 -11.46 1.00 5.90
C PHE A 124 -11.54 1.33 7.39
N LEU A 125 -11.46 2.60 7.79
CA LEU A 125 -11.62 3.00 9.20
C LEU A 125 -12.99 2.63 9.75
N GLY A 126 -14.05 2.73 8.93
CA GLY A 126 -15.40 2.28 9.28
C GLY A 126 -15.46 0.76 9.55
N VAL A 127 -14.85 -0.05 8.69
CA VAL A 127 -14.78 -1.51 8.89
C VAL A 127 -13.88 -1.87 10.07
N LEU A 128 -12.78 -1.14 10.27
CA LEU A 128 -11.90 -1.32 11.42
C LEU A 128 -12.66 -1.06 12.72
N ALA A 129 -13.61 -0.12 12.74
CA ALA A 129 -14.50 0.12 13.87
C ALA A 129 -15.49 -1.02 14.14
N LEU A 130 -15.79 -1.86 13.16
CA LEU A 130 -16.57 -3.08 13.36
C LEU A 130 -15.68 -4.23 13.86
N LEU A 131 -14.46 -4.34 13.34
CA LEU A 131 -13.52 -5.42 13.66
C LEU A 131 -12.89 -5.26 15.06
N MET A 132 -12.37 -4.06 15.38
CA MET A 132 -11.52 -3.86 16.54
C MET A 132 -12.21 -4.19 17.88
N PRO A 133 -13.49 -3.82 18.11
CA PRO A 133 -14.21 -4.26 19.31
C PRO A 133 -14.34 -5.78 19.42
N ARG A 134 -14.41 -6.52 18.30
CA ARG A 134 -14.45 -8.00 18.33
C ARG A 134 -13.12 -8.58 18.78
N LEU A 135 -12.01 -8.01 18.31
CA LEU A 135 -10.66 -8.43 18.70
C LEU A 135 -10.33 -8.08 20.15
N LEU A 136 -10.96 -7.04 20.70
CA LEU A 136 -10.74 -6.52 22.05
C LEU A 136 -11.87 -6.89 23.03
N GLU A 137 -12.58 -7.99 22.79
CA GLU A 137 -13.58 -8.54 23.72
C GLU A 137 -14.68 -7.52 24.11
N GLY A 138 -15.09 -6.69 23.16
CA GLY A 138 -16.11 -5.65 23.35
C GLY A 138 -15.60 -4.34 23.95
N ASN A 139 -14.30 -4.21 24.24
CA ASN A 139 -13.76 -2.99 24.84
C ASN A 139 -13.65 -1.83 23.83
N LYS A 140 -14.75 -1.10 23.69
CA LYS A 140 -14.89 0.04 22.77
C LYS A 140 -13.89 1.17 23.03
N LYS A 141 -13.48 1.41 24.28
CA LYS A 141 -12.50 2.48 24.59
C LYS A 141 -11.12 2.17 24.01
N ARG A 142 -10.66 0.92 24.16
CA ARG A 142 -9.41 0.43 23.55
C ARG A 142 -9.47 0.47 22.03
N ALA A 143 -10.62 0.10 21.45
CA ALA A 143 -10.83 0.16 20.02
C ALA A 143 -10.73 1.61 19.49
N VAL A 144 -11.36 2.59 20.16
CA VAL A 144 -11.27 4.01 19.78
C VAL A 144 -9.82 4.50 19.77
N LEU A 145 -9.00 4.10 20.74
CA LEU A 145 -7.59 4.48 20.79
C LEU A 145 -6.82 3.98 19.56
N ILE A 146 -6.90 2.69 19.24
CA ILE A 146 -6.17 2.10 18.11
C ILE A 146 -6.68 2.67 16.77
N ILE A 147 -8.00 2.82 16.61
CA ILE A 147 -8.58 3.39 15.39
C ILE A 147 -8.20 4.87 15.24
N GLY A 148 -8.21 5.63 16.33
CA GLY A 148 -7.80 7.03 16.33
C GLY A 148 -6.34 7.21 15.95
N LEU A 149 -5.44 6.40 16.50
CA LEU A 149 -4.01 6.39 16.12
C LEU A 149 -3.83 6.04 14.64
N CYS A 150 -4.54 5.02 14.15
CA CYS A 150 -4.51 4.64 12.74
C CYS A 150 -5.03 5.77 11.83
N ALA A 151 -6.15 6.42 12.19
CA ALA A 151 -6.77 7.48 11.42
C ALA A 151 -5.88 8.72 11.26
N VAL A 152 -5.08 9.06 12.26
CA VAL A 152 -4.14 10.20 12.19
C VAL A 152 -2.72 9.79 11.81
N HIS A 153 -2.50 8.51 11.48
CA HIS A 153 -1.18 8.00 11.16
C HIS A 153 -0.68 8.57 9.82
N PRO A 154 0.48 9.24 9.76
CA PRO A 154 0.97 9.88 8.53
C PRO A 154 1.16 8.91 7.36
N ALA A 155 1.54 7.65 7.62
CA ALA A 155 1.63 6.64 6.56
C ALA A 155 0.26 6.30 5.93
N LEU A 156 -0.82 6.26 6.73
CA LEU A 156 -2.17 6.07 6.18
C LEU A 156 -2.59 7.31 5.40
N ILE A 157 -2.38 8.50 5.96
CA ILE A 157 -2.69 9.79 5.31
C ILE A 157 -2.00 9.90 3.94
N ALA A 158 -0.68 9.67 3.87
CA ALA A 158 0.09 9.74 2.63
C ALA A 158 -0.41 8.72 1.58
N SER A 159 -0.74 7.51 2.01
CA SER A 159 -1.32 6.49 1.14
C SER A 159 -2.73 6.82 0.68
N SER A 160 -3.54 7.48 1.52
CA SER A 160 -4.90 7.92 1.18
C SER A 160 -4.91 9.01 0.12
N THR A 161 -3.85 9.81 0.03
CA THR A 161 -3.74 10.92 -0.94
C THR A 161 -3.08 10.51 -2.26
N ALA A 162 -2.52 9.30 -2.34
CA ALA A 162 -1.88 8.77 -3.54
C ALA A 162 -2.87 7.90 -4.36
N ILE A 163 -2.72 7.90 -5.69
CA ILE A 163 -3.50 7.02 -6.60
C ILE A 163 -2.86 5.62 -6.62
N LEU A 164 -2.90 4.96 -5.46
CA LEU A 164 -2.35 3.63 -5.26
C LEU A 164 -3.36 2.67 -4.64
N SER A 165 -3.16 1.37 -4.84
CA SER A 165 -4.12 0.34 -4.45
C SER A 165 -4.12 -0.01 -2.95
N GLU A 166 -3.24 0.58 -2.15
CA GLU A 166 -3.06 0.36 -0.71
C GLU A 166 -4.35 0.60 0.09
N SER A 167 -5.02 1.73 -0.11
CA SER A 167 -6.25 2.07 0.63
C SER A 167 -7.41 1.12 0.29
N ALA A 168 -7.57 0.77 -1.00
CA ALA A 168 -8.55 -0.22 -1.42
C ALA A 168 -8.23 -1.61 -0.85
N TYR A 169 -6.96 -2.00 -0.82
CA TYR A 169 -6.52 -3.28 -0.26
C TYR A 169 -6.77 -3.33 1.26
N LEU A 170 -6.46 -2.25 1.99
CA LEU A 170 -6.77 -2.10 3.42
C LEU A 170 -8.26 -2.32 3.69
N PHE A 171 -9.13 -1.70 2.89
CA PHE A 171 -10.57 -1.88 3.02
C PHE A 171 -11.01 -3.34 2.82
N PHE A 172 -10.68 -3.95 1.68
CA PHE A 172 -11.14 -5.31 1.38
C PHE A 172 -10.51 -6.37 2.28
N SER A 173 -9.23 -6.22 2.66
CA SER A 173 -8.57 -7.15 3.59
C SER A 173 -9.13 -7.03 5.01
N CYS A 174 -9.39 -5.81 5.50
CA CYS A 174 -10.04 -5.60 6.79
C CYS A 174 -11.49 -6.10 6.79
N LEU A 175 -12.22 -5.89 5.69
CA LEU A 175 -13.59 -6.40 5.52
C LEU A 175 -13.62 -7.93 5.54
N ALA A 176 -12.71 -8.58 4.81
CA ALA A 176 -12.56 -10.03 4.87
C ALA A 176 -12.26 -10.53 6.30
N LEU A 177 -11.37 -9.86 7.04
CA LEU A 177 -11.08 -10.19 8.44
C LEU A 177 -12.30 -9.99 9.37
N TRP A 178 -13.08 -8.94 9.16
CA TRP A 178 -14.33 -8.74 9.91
C TRP A 178 -15.36 -9.83 9.60
N VAL A 179 -15.59 -10.12 8.32
CA VAL A 179 -16.58 -11.12 7.89
C VAL A 179 -16.21 -12.52 8.42
N VAL A 180 -14.94 -12.93 8.40
CA VAL A 180 -14.54 -14.24 8.94
C VAL A 180 -14.71 -14.34 10.45
N VAL A 181 -14.47 -13.24 11.17
CA VAL A 181 -14.75 -13.16 12.61
C VAL A 181 -16.25 -13.30 12.88
N GLU A 182 -17.11 -12.62 12.12
CA GLU A 182 -18.57 -12.75 12.26
C GLU A 182 -19.08 -14.14 11.86
N LEU A 183 -18.53 -14.74 10.79
CA LEU A 183 -18.87 -16.10 10.35
C LEU A 183 -18.56 -17.15 11.43
N ASP A 184 -17.53 -16.93 12.24
CA ASP A 184 -17.23 -17.79 13.38
C ASP A 184 -18.26 -17.70 14.51
N HIS A 185 -18.98 -16.58 14.65
CA HIS A 185 -20.06 -16.40 15.62
C HIS A 185 -21.41 -16.91 15.10
N ARG A 186 -21.63 -16.86 13.78
CA ARG A 186 -22.92 -17.19 13.12
C ARG A 186 -22.87 -18.56 12.43
N ALA A 187 -22.49 -19.61 13.16
CA ALA A 187 -22.23 -20.95 12.63
C ALA A 187 -23.17 -21.33 11.46
N GLU A 188 -22.58 -21.75 10.33
CA GLU A 188 -23.27 -22.29 9.14
C GLU A 188 -23.97 -21.29 8.19
N SER A 189 -23.74 -19.99 8.34
CA SER A 189 -24.25 -19.02 7.35
C SER A 189 -23.54 -19.11 5.99
N ILE A 190 -24.24 -19.65 4.99
CA ILE A 190 -23.77 -19.70 3.59
C ILE A 190 -23.55 -18.29 3.04
N LEU A 191 -24.43 -17.34 3.37
CA LEU A 191 -24.31 -15.94 2.95
C LEU A 191 -22.97 -15.33 3.40
N PHE A 192 -22.60 -15.52 4.67
CA PHE A 192 -21.32 -15.00 5.18
C PHE A 192 -20.12 -15.73 4.57
N LEU A 193 -20.26 -17.02 4.24
CA LEU A 193 -19.21 -17.78 3.57
C LEU A 193 -18.99 -17.28 2.13
N VAL A 194 -20.07 -17.01 1.38
CA VAL A 194 -19.99 -16.39 0.03
C VAL A 194 -19.42 -14.97 0.13
N LEU A 195 -19.96 -14.13 1.02
CA LEU A 195 -19.46 -12.76 1.25
C LEU A 195 -17.97 -12.75 1.57
N PHE A 196 -17.53 -13.67 2.43
CA PHE A 196 -16.13 -13.80 2.79
C PHE A 196 -15.26 -14.19 1.59
N SER A 197 -15.67 -15.19 0.80
CA SER A 197 -14.96 -15.57 -0.43
C SER A 197 -14.89 -14.44 -1.46
N VAL A 198 -15.95 -13.62 -1.58
CA VAL A 198 -15.93 -12.41 -2.42
C VAL A 198 -14.93 -11.39 -1.88
N CYS A 199 -14.89 -11.14 -0.57
CA CYS A 199 -13.91 -10.20 0.02
C CYS A 199 -12.46 -10.69 -0.14
N LEU A 200 -12.22 -12.01 -0.02
CA LEU A 200 -10.90 -12.60 -0.29
C LEU A 200 -10.51 -12.41 -1.75
N ALA A 201 -11.42 -12.71 -2.68
CA ALA A 201 -11.17 -12.50 -4.09
C ALA A 201 -10.89 -11.02 -4.37
N PHE A 202 -11.71 -10.10 -3.86
CA PHE A 202 -11.55 -8.67 -4.09
C PHE A 202 -10.24 -8.14 -3.52
N SER A 203 -9.80 -8.60 -2.33
CA SER A 203 -8.48 -8.21 -1.82
C SER A 203 -7.35 -8.65 -2.76
N PHE A 204 -7.44 -9.84 -3.36
CA PHE A 204 -6.52 -10.31 -4.39
C PHE A 204 -6.64 -9.51 -5.72
N TYR A 205 -7.87 -9.20 -6.15
CA TYR A 205 -8.14 -8.42 -7.37
C TYR A 205 -7.74 -6.95 -7.25
N VAL A 206 -7.49 -6.45 -6.05
CA VAL A 206 -6.83 -5.15 -5.82
C VAL A 206 -5.31 -5.33 -5.84
N ARG A 207 -4.77 -6.32 -5.11
CA ARG A 207 -3.34 -6.63 -5.06
C ARG A 207 -3.10 -8.12 -4.84
N THR A 208 -2.15 -8.70 -5.58
CA THR A 208 -1.80 -10.13 -5.50
C THR A 208 -1.35 -10.59 -4.11
N ILE A 209 -0.86 -9.67 -3.25
CA ILE A 209 -0.52 -9.97 -1.84
C ILE A 209 -1.74 -10.41 -1.00
N GLY A 210 -2.97 -10.22 -1.50
CA GLY A 210 -4.19 -10.81 -0.90
C GLY A 210 -4.13 -12.33 -0.78
N ILE A 211 -3.23 -13.01 -1.50
CA ILE A 211 -2.93 -14.43 -1.31
C ILE A 211 -2.49 -14.75 0.13
N ALA A 212 -1.83 -13.82 0.81
CA ALA A 212 -1.44 -13.97 2.22
C ALA A 212 -2.69 -14.12 3.11
N LEU A 213 -3.76 -13.37 2.85
CA LEU A 213 -5.00 -13.48 3.62
C LEU A 213 -5.73 -14.81 3.37
N ILE A 214 -5.70 -15.31 2.13
CA ILE A 214 -6.23 -16.65 1.80
C ILE A 214 -5.45 -17.73 2.56
N ALA A 215 -4.10 -17.64 2.55
CA ALA A 215 -3.24 -18.54 3.30
C ALA A 215 -3.50 -18.47 4.81
N ALA A 216 -3.64 -17.26 5.36
CA ALA A 216 -3.88 -17.03 6.78
C ALA A 216 -5.13 -17.73 7.30
N VAL A 217 -6.26 -17.57 6.59
CA VAL A 217 -7.52 -18.16 7.01
C VAL A 217 -7.51 -19.67 6.80
N THR A 218 -6.83 -20.15 5.76
CA THR A 218 -6.61 -21.58 5.54
C THR A 218 -5.81 -22.19 6.70
N CYS A 219 -4.69 -21.57 7.10
CA CYS A 219 -3.89 -22.00 8.25
C CYS A 219 -4.70 -22.03 9.55
N ASP A 220 -5.49 -20.99 9.81
CA ASP A 220 -6.33 -20.91 11.00
C ASP A 220 -7.40 -22.01 11.04
N TYR A 221 -8.11 -22.24 9.92
CA TYR A 221 -9.09 -23.34 9.83
C TYR A 221 -8.45 -24.73 9.85
N LEU A 222 -7.24 -24.90 9.31
CA LEU A 222 -6.47 -26.15 9.39
C LEU A 222 -6.18 -26.52 10.84
N ILE A 223 -5.66 -25.58 11.63
CA ILE A 223 -5.36 -25.78 13.05
C ILE A 223 -6.65 -26.07 13.84
N ARG A 224 -7.75 -25.41 13.46
CA ARG A 224 -9.07 -25.65 14.05
C ARG A 224 -9.77 -26.89 13.49
N ARG A 225 -9.14 -27.65 12.60
CA ARG A 225 -9.64 -28.87 11.94
C ARG A 225 -11.01 -28.68 11.28
N LYS A 226 -11.30 -27.47 10.75
CA LYS A 226 -12.57 -27.13 10.09
C LYS A 226 -12.54 -27.46 8.60
N TRP A 227 -12.31 -28.74 8.25
CA TRP A 227 -12.09 -29.21 6.87
C TRP A 227 -13.20 -28.80 5.88
N ARG A 228 -14.47 -28.94 6.28
CA ARG A 228 -15.61 -28.54 5.44
C ARG A 228 -15.57 -27.04 5.10
N ARG A 229 -15.16 -26.19 6.05
CA ARG A 229 -15.03 -24.75 5.79
C ARG A 229 -13.87 -24.44 4.86
N ILE A 230 -12.75 -25.14 5.01
CA ILE A 230 -11.60 -25.00 4.09
C ILE A 230 -12.03 -25.35 2.67
N PHE A 231 -12.72 -26.48 2.47
CA PHE A 231 -13.19 -26.90 1.16
C PHE A 231 -14.07 -25.83 0.52
N TRP A 232 -15.15 -25.41 1.20
CA TRP A 232 -16.07 -24.41 0.63
C TRP A 232 -15.40 -23.05 0.43
N LEU A 233 -14.53 -22.64 1.35
CA LEU A 233 -13.77 -21.41 1.23
C LEU A 233 -12.89 -21.41 -0.02
N LEU A 234 -12.07 -22.45 -0.19
CA LEU A 234 -11.14 -22.54 -1.31
C LEU A 234 -11.90 -22.72 -2.64
N ALA A 235 -12.95 -23.54 -2.65
CA ALA A 235 -13.77 -23.75 -3.84
C ALA A 235 -14.42 -22.44 -4.32
N LEU A 236 -15.11 -21.71 -3.42
CA LEU A 236 -15.75 -20.45 -3.79
C LEU A 236 -14.73 -19.36 -4.13
N THR A 237 -13.65 -19.24 -3.35
CA THR A 237 -12.60 -18.24 -3.64
C THR A 237 -11.96 -18.53 -5.00
N LEU A 238 -11.72 -19.80 -5.33
CA LEU A 238 -11.19 -20.20 -6.63
C LEU A 238 -12.17 -19.88 -7.77
N ILE A 239 -13.49 -20.09 -7.58
CA ILE A 239 -14.50 -19.69 -8.57
C ILE A 239 -14.39 -18.19 -8.86
N PHE A 240 -14.33 -17.34 -7.82
CA PHE A 240 -14.20 -15.89 -8.01
C PHE A 240 -12.85 -15.45 -8.58
N LEU A 241 -11.76 -16.15 -8.26
CA LEU A 241 -10.42 -15.86 -8.81
C LEU A 241 -10.22 -16.42 -10.23
N SER A 242 -11.00 -17.42 -10.63
CA SER A 242 -10.82 -18.13 -11.90
C SER A 242 -10.79 -17.22 -13.13
N PRO A 243 -11.59 -16.13 -13.25
CA PRO A 243 -11.50 -15.23 -14.41
C PRO A 243 -10.13 -14.56 -14.53
N TRP A 244 -9.54 -14.09 -13.41
CA TRP A 244 -8.20 -13.49 -13.43
C TRP A 244 -7.10 -14.52 -13.69
N LEU A 245 -7.20 -15.71 -13.11
CA LEU A 245 -6.25 -16.78 -13.36
C LEU A 245 -6.29 -17.22 -14.82
N TYR A 246 -7.48 -17.23 -15.42
CA TYR A 246 -7.66 -17.49 -16.84
C TYR A 246 -7.07 -16.37 -17.70
N TRP A 247 -7.36 -15.10 -17.37
CA TRP A 247 -6.82 -13.92 -18.07
C TRP A 247 -5.30 -13.92 -18.08
N THR A 248 -4.67 -14.02 -16.90
CA THR A 248 -3.20 -13.97 -16.76
C THR A 248 -2.49 -15.13 -17.46
N ARG A 249 -3.16 -16.29 -17.58
CA ARG A 249 -2.63 -17.45 -18.30
C ARG A 249 -2.73 -17.30 -19.82
N THR A 250 -3.81 -16.70 -20.32
CA THR A 250 -4.09 -16.59 -21.76
C THR A 250 -3.46 -15.36 -22.40
N HIS A 251 -3.21 -14.30 -21.62
CA HIS A 251 -2.70 -13.01 -22.08
C HIS A 251 -1.27 -12.75 -21.56
N ASN A 252 -0.45 -13.79 -21.47
CA ASN A 252 0.93 -13.66 -21.02
C ASN A 252 1.83 -13.16 -22.16
N GLU A 253 2.05 -11.86 -22.19
CA GLU A 253 2.80 -11.15 -23.24
C GLU A 253 4.34 -11.19 -23.08
N ALA A 254 4.86 -11.88 -22.05
CA ALA A 254 6.30 -11.90 -21.77
C ALA A 254 7.16 -12.49 -22.90
N SER A 255 6.60 -13.39 -23.73
CA SER A 255 7.32 -13.95 -24.88
C SER A 255 7.30 -13.02 -26.10
N ARG A 256 6.24 -12.24 -26.31
CA ARG A 256 6.09 -11.30 -27.42
C ARG A 256 6.83 -9.99 -27.17
N PHE A 257 6.82 -9.54 -25.92
CA PHE A 257 7.47 -8.32 -25.45
C PHE A 257 8.35 -8.59 -24.23
N PRO A 258 9.47 -9.34 -24.38
CA PRO A 258 10.38 -9.63 -23.28
C PRO A 258 10.94 -8.37 -22.63
N GLU A 259 11.13 -7.29 -23.39
CA GLU A 259 11.55 -5.98 -22.91
C GLU A 259 10.55 -5.32 -21.94
N TYR A 260 9.27 -5.73 -21.96
CA TYR A 260 8.22 -5.23 -21.08
C TYR A 260 7.86 -6.22 -19.96
N THR A 261 8.66 -7.28 -19.73
CA THR A 261 8.36 -8.33 -18.74
C THR A 261 8.06 -7.76 -17.35
N PHE A 262 8.83 -6.74 -16.90
CA PHE A 262 8.58 -6.10 -15.62
C PHE A 262 7.21 -5.41 -15.54
N TYR A 263 6.68 -4.90 -16.66
CA TYR A 263 5.38 -4.24 -16.74
C TYR A 263 4.22 -5.24 -16.91
N THR A 264 4.49 -6.42 -17.47
CA THR A 264 3.45 -7.40 -17.81
C THR A 264 3.36 -8.53 -16.79
N ASN A 265 4.45 -9.02 -16.17
CA ASN A 265 4.40 -10.26 -15.39
C ASN A 265 5.37 -10.34 -14.19
N TYR A 266 4.85 -10.16 -12.97
CA TYR A 266 5.61 -10.28 -11.72
C TYR A 266 6.15 -11.69 -11.42
N LEU A 267 5.46 -12.75 -11.86
CA LEU A 267 5.90 -14.12 -11.53
C LEU A 267 7.11 -14.52 -12.38
N SER A 268 7.10 -14.16 -13.66
CA SER A 268 8.23 -14.37 -14.56
C SER A 268 9.45 -13.57 -14.11
N ASP A 269 9.24 -12.31 -13.75
CA ASP A 269 10.26 -11.46 -13.14
C ASP A 269 10.79 -12.10 -11.84
N PHE A 270 9.92 -12.43 -10.87
CA PHE A 270 10.32 -13.11 -9.63
C PHE A 270 11.16 -14.38 -9.86
N ARG A 271 10.79 -15.24 -10.82
CA ARG A 271 11.54 -16.46 -11.14
C ARG A 271 12.94 -16.16 -11.66
N GLN A 272 13.04 -15.29 -12.67
CA GLN A 272 14.34 -14.80 -13.15
C GLN A 272 15.14 -14.18 -11.99
N LEU A 273 14.42 -13.47 -11.11
CA LEU A 273 15.02 -12.80 -9.99
C LEU A 273 15.63 -13.81 -9.00
N ALA A 274 14.86 -14.85 -8.66
CA ALA A 274 15.25 -15.92 -7.73
C ALA A 274 16.35 -16.83 -8.30
N GLU A 275 16.31 -17.13 -9.60
CA GLU A 275 17.31 -17.99 -10.27
C GLU A 275 18.71 -17.36 -10.25
N ALA A 276 18.83 -16.06 -10.45
CA ALA A 276 20.16 -15.42 -10.46
C ALA A 276 20.71 -15.08 -9.06
N GLY A 277 19.85 -14.76 -8.09
CA GLY A 277 20.27 -14.29 -6.76
C GLY A 277 20.12 -15.31 -5.62
N GLY A 278 19.31 -16.36 -5.83
CA GLY A 278 18.91 -17.31 -4.79
C GLY A 278 17.83 -16.75 -3.85
N LEU A 279 16.90 -17.62 -3.42
CA LEU A 279 15.80 -17.24 -2.51
C LEU A 279 16.29 -16.80 -1.12
N SER A 280 17.42 -17.33 -0.66
CA SER A 280 18.01 -16.97 0.64
C SER A 280 18.49 -15.52 0.67
N ALA A 281 18.96 -14.97 -0.45
CA ALA A 281 19.39 -13.58 -0.54
C ALA A 281 18.22 -12.62 -0.32
N PHE A 282 17.03 -12.93 -0.86
CA PHE A 282 15.82 -12.15 -0.60
C PHE A 282 15.45 -12.20 0.87
N LEU A 283 15.45 -13.40 1.47
CA LEU A 283 15.07 -13.58 2.86
C LEU A 283 15.98 -12.79 3.80
N VAL A 284 17.31 -12.88 3.64
CA VAL A 284 18.28 -12.16 4.49
C VAL A 284 18.14 -10.66 4.32
N LYS A 285 18.05 -10.18 3.06
CA LYS A 285 17.87 -8.76 2.76
C LYS A 285 16.59 -8.24 3.39
N ASN A 286 15.45 -8.88 3.13
CA ASN A 286 14.17 -8.43 3.63
C ASN A 286 14.01 -8.63 5.14
N ALA A 287 14.67 -9.60 5.76
CA ALA A 287 14.68 -9.68 7.22
C ALA A 287 15.24 -8.39 7.85
N LEU A 288 16.30 -7.82 7.29
CA LEU A 288 16.86 -6.53 7.72
C LEU A 288 15.90 -5.37 7.44
N TYR A 289 15.31 -5.30 6.24
CA TYR A 289 14.32 -4.26 5.91
C TYR A 289 13.08 -4.34 6.80
N LEU A 290 12.59 -5.53 7.15
CA LEU A 290 11.45 -5.72 8.04
C LEU A 290 11.81 -5.37 9.49
N PHE A 291 13.01 -5.75 9.95
CA PHE A 291 13.51 -5.43 11.28
C PHE A 291 13.58 -3.91 11.52
N ILE A 292 14.04 -3.15 10.52
CA ILE A 292 14.11 -1.68 10.59
C ILE A 292 12.76 -1.03 10.25
N GLY A 293 12.07 -1.57 9.24
CA GLY A 293 10.87 -0.99 8.65
C GLY A 293 9.64 -1.07 9.55
N ILE A 294 9.49 -2.12 10.38
CA ILE A 294 8.37 -2.24 11.32
C ILE A 294 8.41 -1.11 12.37
N PRO A 295 9.51 -0.90 13.13
CA PRO A 295 9.63 0.24 14.04
C PRO A 295 9.50 1.59 13.34
N LYS A 296 10.10 1.74 12.17
CA LYS A 296 10.05 2.99 11.41
C LYS A 296 8.63 3.32 10.97
N LEU A 297 7.85 2.34 10.48
CA LEU A 297 6.45 2.53 10.17
C LEU A 297 5.66 3.03 11.39
N LEU A 298 5.87 2.43 12.56
CA LEU A 298 5.10 2.71 13.78
C LEU A 298 5.47 4.04 14.46
N VAL A 299 6.71 4.49 14.34
CA VAL A 299 7.25 5.63 15.12
C VAL A 299 7.65 6.81 14.23
N TYR A 300 8.15 6.59 13.02
CA TYR A 300 8.73 7.62 12.14
C TYR A 300 8.23 7.47 10.69
N PRO A 301 6.97 7.84 10.42
CA PRO A 301 6.38 7.63 9.10
C PRO A 301 6.93 8.61 8.05
N PHE A 302 7.66 8.06 7.06
CA PHE A 302 8.12 8.62 5.78
C PHE A 302 8.93 9.94 5.78
N GLN A 303 9.82 10.07 4.78
CA GLN A 303 10.59 11.27 4.42
C GLN A 303 11.62 11.82 5.42
N THR A 304 12.11 11.00 6.33
CA THR A 304 13.32 11.35 7.07
C THR A 304 14.53 10.60 6.51
N ASP A 305 15.19 11.20 5.53
CA ASP A 305 16.60 10.91 5.30
C ASP A 305 17.36 11.27 6.57
N LEU A 306 18.10 10.32 7.13
CA LEU A 306 19.34 10.52 7.89
C LEU A 306 19.70 9.19 8.58
N HIS A 307 20.95 8.75 8.41
CA HIS A 307 21.61 7.70 9.22
C HIS A 307 21.24 7.73 10.72
N LEU A 308 21.00 8.93 11.27
CA LEU A 308 20.58 9.16 12.64
C LEU A 308 19.25 8.48 13.00
N ILE A 309 18.25 8.47 12.10
CA ILE A 309 16.96 7.85 12.37
C ILE A 309 17.03 6.34 12.27
N THR A 310 17.87 5.79 11.39
CA THR A 310 18.18 4.35 11.37
C THR A 310 18.85 3.92 12.69
N ILE A 311 19.76 4.73 13.22
CA ILE A 311 20.40 4.47 14.53
C ILE A 311 19.39 4.61 15.67
N LEU A 312 18.56 5.66 15.68
CA LEU A 312 17.54 5.87 16.71
C LEU A 312 16.43 4.81 16.65
N THR A 313 16.01 4.37 15.45
CA THR A 313 15.06 3.26 15.28
C THR A 313 15.66 1.91 15.65
N ALA A 314 16.98 1.70 15.52
CA ALA A 314 17.61 0.49 16.04
C ALA A 314 17.50 0.40 17.58
N TRP A 315 17.71 1.51 18.30
CA TRP A 315 17.64 1.52 19.78
C TRP A 315 16.22 1.61 20.32
N THR A 316 15.36 2.44 19.74
CA THR A 316 13.94 2.60 20.16
C THR A 316 13.03 1.51 19.58
N GLY A 317 13.42 0.89 18.46
CA GLY A 317 12.65 -0.15 17.80
C GLY A 317 12.76 -1.52 18.46
N LEU A 318 13.86 -1.82 19.15
CA LEU A 318 14.00 -3.07 19.92
C LEU A 318 12.90 -3.23 20.99
N PRO A 319 12.62 -2.23 21.86
CA PRO A 319 11.46 -2.26 22.76
C PRO A 319 10.12 -2.43 22.03
N VAL A 320 9.93 -1.75 20.90
CA VAL A 320 8.68 -1.83 20.11
C VAL A 320 8.50 -3.25 19.53
N LEU A 321 9.56 -3.83 18.97
CA LEU A 321 9.56 -5.21 18.47
C LEU A 321 9.35 -6.22 19.60
N ALA A 322 9.91 -5.99 20.79
CA ALA A 322 9.67 -6.83 21.95
C ALA A 322 8.19 -6.78 22.39
N LEU A 323 7.60 -5.57 22.49
CA LEU A 323 6.17 -5.42 22.79
C LEU A 323 5.30 -6.10 21.73
N LEU A 324 5.62 -5.93 20.46
CA LEU A 324 4.95 -6.57 19.34
C LEU A 324 5.02 -8.11 19.45
N LEU A 325 6.21 -8.66 19.68
CA LEU A 325 6.42 -10.11 19.77
C LEU A 325 5.67 -10.70 20.97
N ILE A 326 5.74 -10.07 22.14
CA ILE A 326 5.02 -10.54 23.34
C ILE A 326 3.50 -10.42 23.13
N GLY A 327 3.04 -9.33 22.52
CA GLY A 327 1.63 -9.13 22.15
C GLY A 327 1.12 -10.19 21.17
N ILE A 328 1.92 -10.56 20.18
CA ILE A 328 1.66 -11.68 19.25
C ILE A 328 1.53 -13.00 20.02
N LEU A 329 2.52 -13.33 20.86
CA LEU A 329 2.55 -14.58 21.63
C LEU A 329 1.36 -14.69 22.58
N ARG A 330 0.94 -13.58 23.19
CA ARG A 330 -0.24 -13.51 24.05
C ARG A 330 -1.52 -13.71 23.25
N SER A 331 -1.60 -13.09 22.08
CA SER A 331 -2.76 -13.18 21.19
C SER A 331 -2.94 -14.57 20.57
N PHE A 332 -1.88 -15.39 20.51
CA PHE A 332 -1.95 -16.78 20.04
C PHE A 332 -2.95 -17.63 20.84
N ARG A 333 -3.15 -17.30 22.12
CA ARG A 333 -4.09 -18.01 23.01
C ARG A 333 -5.56 -17.60 22.82
N SER A 334 -5.82 -16.45 22.19
CA SER A 334 -7.19 -15.98 21.91
C SER A 334 -7.69 -16.55 20.58
N LYS A 335 -8.90 -17.12 20.58
CA LYS A 335 -9.48 -17.69 19.36
C LYS A 335 -9.75 -16.62 18.30
N THR A 336 -10.20 -15.43 18.70
CA THR A 336 -10.62 -14.33 17.81
C THR A 336 -9.43 -13.63 17.16
N SER A 337 -8.28 -13.58 17.85
CA SER A 337 -7.07 -12.91 17.36
C SER A 337 -6.19 -13.79 16.46
N ARG A 338 -6.43 -15.11 16.40
CA ARG A 338 -5.59 -16.05 15.64
C ARG A 338 -5.59 -15.79 14.14
N VAL A 339 -6.74 -15.49 13.54
CA VAL A 339 -6.81 -15.23 12.09
C VAL A 339 -6.01 -13.99 11.70
N VAL A 340 -6.08 -12.93 12.52
CA VAL A 340 -5.29 -11.70 12.35
C VAL A 340 -3.80 -11.98 12.50
N LEU A 341 -3.43 -12.83 13.47
CA LEU A 341 -2.05 -13.25 13.64
C LEU A 341 -1.52 -14.00 12.41
N PHE A 342 -2.27 -15.00 11.91
CA PHE A 342 -1.87 -15.70 10.69
C PHE A 342 -1.80 -14.75 9.49
N TYR A 343 -2.66 -13.74 9.42
CA TYR A 343 -2.59 -12.71 8.38
C TYR A 343 -1.28 -11.93 8.45
N VAL A 344 -0.90 -11.42 9.62
CA VAL A 344 0.39 -10.73 9.80
C VAL A 344 1.56 -11.67 9.45
N LEU A 345 1.58 -12.91 9.95
CA LEU A 345 2.68 -13.84 9.71
C LEU A 345 2.82 -14.24 8.23
N THR A 346 1.72 -14.57 7.56
CA THR A 346 1.75 -14.95 6.14
C THR A 346 2.09 -13.76 5.24
N TYR A 347 1.60 -12.56 5.56
CA TYR A 347 1.93 -11.34 4.83
C TYR A 347 3.43 -11.00 4.97
N LEU A 348 3.96 -11.03 6.19
CA LEU A 348 5.40 -10.84 6.44
C LEU A 348 6.24 -11.93 5.76
N SER A 349 5.73 -13.17 5.68
CA SER A 349 6.40 -14.26 4.96
C SER A 349 6.49 -13.96 3.46
N VAL A 350 5.41 -13.48 2.84
CA VAL A 350 5.43 -13.05 1.43
C VAL A 350 6.43 -11.91 1.22
N LEU A 351 6.46 -10.92 2.12
CA LEU A 351 7.45 -9.83 2.05
C LEU A 351 8.89 -10.32 2.26
N GLY A 352 9.12 -11.35 3.08
CA GLY A 352 10.43 -11.95 3.28
C GLY A 352 11.00 -12.51 1.97
N PHE A 353 10.15 -13.14 1.16
CA PHE A 353 10.53 -13.68 -0.16
C PHE A 353 10.36 -12.68 -1.31
N TRP A 354 9.96 -11.44 -1.05
CA TRP A 354 9.76 -10.45 -2.11
C TRP A 354 11.11 -10.08 -2.76
N PRO A 355 11.23 -10.03 -4.09
CA PRO A 355 12.53 -9.83 -4.72
C PRO A 355 13.05 -8.39 -4.62
N TYR A 356 12.18 -7.44 -4.28
CA TYR A 356 12.52 -6.04 -4.03
C TYR A 356 12.58 -5.74 -2.53
N PRO A 357 13.28 -4.67 -2.10
CA PRO A 357 13.33 -4.31 -0.69
C PRO A 357 11.93 -4.08 -0.11
N ALA A 358 11.65 -4.73 1.02
CA ALA A 358 10.40 -4.59 1.76
C ALA A 358 10.29 -3.25 2.51
N HIS A 359 10.23 -2.14 1.77
CA HIS A 359 10.08 -0.79 2.32
C HIS A 359 8.80 -0.63 3.16
N GLU A 360 8.77 0.41 3.99
CA GLU A 360 7.72 0.69 4.97
C GLU A 360 6.33 0.81 4.34
N ARG A 361 6.25 1.27 3.08
CA ARG A 361 4.99 1.33 2.29
C ARG A 361 4.32 -0.03 2.19
N LEU A 362 5.09 -1.09 1.97
CA LEU A 362 4.56 -2.45 1.81
C LEU A 362 4.02 -3.02 3.13
N LEU A 363 4.44 -2.47 4.27
CA LEU A 363 3.96 -2.84 5.60
C LEU A 363 2.68 -2.10 6.02
N LEU A 364 2.28 -1.04 5.33
CA LEU A 364 1.11 -0.23 5.67
C LEU A 364 -0.16 -1.07 5.88
N PRO A 365 -0.48 -2.10 5.06
CA PRO A 365 -1.67 -2.92 5.30
C PRO A 365 -1.68 -3.71 6.61
N LEU A 366 -0.52 -3.83 7.27
CA LEU A 366 -0.38 -4.47 8.58
C LEU A 366 -0.46 -3.47 9.74
N LEU A 367 -0.32 -2.16 9.49
CA LEU A 367 -0.30 -1.11 10.51
C LEU A 367 -1.35 -1.28 11.63
N PRO A 368 -2.68 -1.36 11.35
CA PRO A 368 -3.68 -1.46 12.41
C PRO A 368 -3.56 -2.74 13.26
N PHE A 369 -2.97 -3.79 12.70
CA PHE A 369 -2.80 -5.09 13.36
C PHE A 369 -1.50 -5.15 14.16
N LEU A 370 -0.43 -4.48 13.68
CA LEU A 370 0.79 -4.27 14.44
C LEU A 370 0.49 -3.42 15.68
N ASP A 371 -0.26 -2.32 15.51
CA ASP A 371 -0.75 -1.50 16.61
C ASP A 371 -1.57 -2.34 17.59
N PHE A 372 -2.53 -3.13 17.07
CA PHE A 372 -3.34 -4.03 17.91
C PHE A 372 -2.48 -4.93 18.81
N PHE A 373 -1.47 -5.62 18.26
CA PHE A 373 -0.62 -6.51 19.05
C PHE A 373 0.21 -5.77 20.10
N ILE A 374 0.77 -4.61 19.76
CA ILE A 374 1.51 -3.78 20.72
C ILE A 374 0.59 -3.34 21.85
N PHE A 375 -0.60 -2.81 21.52
CA PHE A 375 -1.54 -2.32 22.51
C PHE A 375 -2.13 -3.44 23.38
N VAL A 376 -2.32 -4.65 22.84
CA VAL A 376 -2.66 -5.83 23.67
C VAL A 376 -1.64 -6.02 24.79
N GLU A 377 -0.34 -5.90 24.50
CA GLU A 377 0.70 -6.03 25.53
C GLU A 377 0.71 -4.83 26.48
N VAL A 378 0.60 -3.59 25.97
CA VAL A 378 0.54 -2.38 26.81
C VAL A 378 -0.65 -2.43 27.77
N PHE A 379 -1.82 -2.86 27.30
CA PHE A 379 -3.00 -3.04 28.15
C PHE A 379 -2.78 -4.10 29.22
N HIS A 380 -2.13 -5.21 28.88
CA HIS A 380 -1.84 -6.24 29.87
C HIS A 380 -0.85 -5.77 30.94
N ILE A 381 0.24 -5.12 30.53
CA ILE A 381 1.25 -4.56 31.44
C ILE A 381 0.58 -3.58 32.41
N THR A 382 -0.25 -2.67 31.89
CA THR A 382 -0.95 -1.69 32.72
C THR A 382 -1.95 -2.32 33.69
N GLU A 383 -2.72 -3.32 33.26
CA GLU A 383 -3.62 -4.06 34.15
C GLU A 383 -2.87 -4.82 35.25
N ARG A 384 -1.79 -5.53 34.90
CA ARG A 384 -0.98 -6.29 35.84
C ARG A 384 -0.33 -5.38 36.88
N LEU A 385 0.18 -4.23 36.45
CA LEU A 385 0.80 -3.26 37.35
C LEU A 385 -0.24 -2.54 38.23
N ARG A 386 -1.49 -2.39 37.75
CA ARG A 386 -2.62 -1.85 38.55
C ARG A 386 -3.08 -2.82 39.64
N ASN A 387 -3.05 -4.13 39.37
CA ASN A 387 -3.59 -5.16 40.24
C ASN A 387 -2.55 -5.79 41.21
N GLN A 388 -1.31 -5.29 41.27
CA GLN A 388 -0.34 -5.75 42.27
C GLN A 388 -0.65 -5.17 43.66
N ASP A 389 -0.96 -6.05 44.62
CA ASP A 389 -1.14 -5.67 46.02
C ASP A 389 0.19 -5.24 46.65
N ARG A 390 0.23 -3.98 47.10
CA ARG A 390 1.28 -3.44 47.96
C ARG A 390 0.66 -2.76 49.17
N PRO A 391 1.29 -2.85 50.35
CA PRO A 391 0.68 -2.44 51.62
C PRO A 391 0.49 -0.93 51.78
N ASN A 392 1.17 -0.08 51.01
CA ASN A 392 1.13 1.38 51.18
C ASN A 392 0.12 2.07 50.23
N LEU A 393 -0.97 2.61 50.79
CA LEU A 393 -2.11 3.18 50.05
C LEU A 393 -1.75 4.42 49.22
N ALA A 394 -0.86 5.28 49.70
CA ALA A 394 -0.43 6.48 48.98
C ALA A 394 0.42 6.13 47.75
N PHE A 395 1.36 5.17 47.91
CA PHE A 395 2.16 4.64 46.82
C PHE A 395 1.30 3.89 45.80
N ARG A 396 0.27 3.16 46.26
CA ARG A 396 -0.70 2.48 45.40
C ARG A 396 -1.53 3.47 44.56
N LYS A 397 -2.00 4.58 45.14
CA LYS A 397 -2.71 5.64 44.38
C LYS A 397 -1.79 6.34 43.38
N ALA A 398 -0.60 6.79 43.78
CA ALA A 398 0.36 7.45 42.90
C ALA A 398 0.83 6.55 41.74
N ARG A 399 1.09 5.27 42.02
CA ARG A 399 1.44 4.25 41.02
C ARG A 399 0.28 3.96 40.08
N SER A 400 -0.94 3.79 40.59
CA SER A 400 -2.13 3.56 39.75
C SER A 400 -2.41 4.72 38.80
N LEU A 401 -2.14 5.96 39.24
CA LEU A 401 -2.24 7.16 38.41
C LEU A 401 -1.14 7.17 37.34
N GLY A 402 0.14 6.97 37.72
CA GLY A 402 1.26 6.93 36.77
C GLY A 402 1.15 5.82 35.72
N LEU A 403 0.59 4.66 36.08
CA LEU A 403 0.38 3.53 35.17
C LEU A 403 -0.86 3.69 34.28
N ALA A 404 -1.91 4.34 34.77
CA ALA A 404 -3.03 4.75 33.93
C ALA A 404 -2.62 5.83 32.93
N LEU A 405 -1.67 6.69 33.32
CA LEU A 405 -1.12 7.73 32.47
C LEU A 405 -0.10 7.20 31.45
N LEU A 406 0.50 6.03 31.62
CA LEU A 406 1.53 5.52 30.69
C LEU A 406 1.00 5.29 29.25
N PRO A 407 -0.11 4.57 29.01
CA PRO A 407 -0.67 4.44 27.65
C PRO A 407 -1.17 5.77 27.10
N VAL A 408 -1.63 6.67 27.99
CA VAL A 408 -2.08 8.02 27.61
C VAL A 408 -0.88 8.88 27.20
N ALA A 409 0.25 8.78 27.90
CA ALA A 409 1.49 9.48 27.60
C ALA A 409 2.15 8.93 26.34
N LEU A 410 2.16 7.61 26.15
CA LEU A 410 2.62 6.97 24.91
C LEU A 410 1.72 7.37 23.73
N GLY A 411 0.40 7.30 23.90
CA GLY A 411 -0.55 7.77 22.90
C GLY A 411 -0.39 9.27 22.60
N GLY A 412 -0.19 10.10 23.62
CA GLY A 412 0.07 11.53 23.47
C GLY A 412 1.39 11.82 22.74
N ALA A 413 2.45 11.09 23.05
CA ALA A 413 3.73 11.19 22.34
C ALA A 413 3.58 10.80 20.86
N CYS A 414 2.88 9.69 20.57
CA CYS A 414 2.54 9.31 19.20
C CYS A 414 1.75 10.41 18.49
N LEU A 415 0.73 10.99 19.13
CA LEU A 415 -0.06 12.08 18.55
C LEU A 415 0.77 13.32 18.24
N VAL A 416 1.71 13.69 19.12
CA VAL A 416 2.64 14.81 18.86
C VAL A 416 3.55 14.51 17.68
N ILE A 417 4.18 13.32 17.66
CA ILE A 417 5.07 12.90 16.56
C ILE A 417 4.30 12.85 15.24
N PHE A 418 3.14 12.21 15.22
CA PHE A 418 2.27 12.11 14.05
C PHE A 418 1.78 13.48 13.59
N GLY A 419 1.43 14.37 14.53
CA GLY A 419 1.05 15.75 14.25
C GLY A 419 2.18 16.53 13.59
N LEU A 420 3.43 16.40 14.07
CA LEU A 420 4.62 17.03 13.47
C LEU A 420 4.89 16.49 12.06
N HIS A 421 4.85 15.17 11.86
CA HIS A 421 5.02 14.55 10.54
C HIS A 421 3.92 14.97 9.57
N THR A 422 2.67 15.00 10.03
CA THR A 422 1.53 15.44 9.21
C THR A 422 1.66 16.92 8.85
N TYR A 423 2.07 17.77 9.78
CA TYR A 423 2.35 19.17 9.52
C TYR A 423 3.46 19.34 8.48
N GLN A 424 4.57 18.59 8.61
CA GLN A 424 5.65 18.60 7.65
C GLN A 424 5.20 18.14 6.26
N LEU A 425 4.37 17.09 6.19
CA LEU A 425 3.76 16.62 4.95
C LEU A 425 2.89 17.72 4.32
N ILE A 426 2.04 18.38 5.11
CA ILE A 426 1.20 19.49 4.65
C ILE A 426 2.06 20.64 4.12
N SER A 427 3.12 21.03 4.84
CA SER A 427 4.02 22.09 4.37
C SER A 427 4.74 21.70 3.08
N ASN A 428 5.20 20.46 2.96
CA ASN A 428 5.90 19.96 1.78
C ASN A 428 4.96 19.93 0.56
N VAL A 429 3.73 19.43 0.72
CA VAL A 429 2.72 19.41 -0.34
C VAL A 429 2.33 20.82 -0.74
N ARG A 430 2.08 21.72 0.22
CA ARG A 430 1.72 23.11 -0.09
C ARG A 430 2.84 23.81 -0.87
N GLN A 431 4.09 23.61 -0.47
CA GLN A 431 5.24 24.15 -1.20
C GLN A 431 5.37 23.52 -2.59
N ALA A 432 5.17 22.21 -2.71
CA ALA A 432 5.23 21.50 -3.98
C ALA A 432 4.14 21.98 -4.96
N VAL A 433 2.91 22.23 -4.48
CA VAL A 433 1.81 22.81 -5.27
C VAL A 433 2.15 24.22 -5.74
N GLN A 434 2.58 25.09 -4.82
CA GLN A 434 2.95 26.48 -5.16
C GLN A 434 4.10 26.57 -6.16
N GLN A 435 5.03 25.62 -6.08
CA GLN A 435 6.21 25.58 -6.94
C GLN A 435 6.05 24.61 -8.11
N PHE A 436 4.89 24.00 -8.33
CA PHE A 436 4.73 22.90 -9.27
C PHE A 436 5.15 23.30 -10.70
N GLU A 437 4.59 24.37 -11.23
CA GLU A 437 4.92 24.87 -12.57
C GLU A 437 6.40 25.26 -12.66
N SER A 438 6.94 25.94 -11.63
CA SER A 438 8.35 26.34 -11.63
C SER A 438 9.32 25.15 -11.56
N ARG A 439 8.97 24.10 -10.81
CA ARG A 439 9.82 22.90 -10.63
C ARG A 439 9.76 21.98 -11.84
N ASN A 440 8.61 21.92 -12.50
CA ASN A 440 8.35 21.03 -13.63
C ASN A 440 8.33 21.75 -14.97
N ARG A 441 8.68 23.05 -15.03
CA ARG A 441 8.63 23.87 -16.24
C ARG A 441 9.24 23.15 -17.45
N ASP A 442 10.48 22.72 -17.33
CA ASP A 442 11.20 22.05 -18.41
C ASP A 442 10.55 20.74 -18.87
N MET A 443 9.89 20.00 -17.95
CA MET A 443 9.13 18.81 -18.29
C MET A 443 7.82 19.16 -19.01
N LEU A 444 7.14 20.23 -18.59
CA LEU A 444 5.94 20.74 -19.25
C LEU A 444 6.28 21.26 -20.66
N GLU A 445 7.41 21.97 -20.82
CA GLU A 445 7.91 22.41 -22.12
C GLU A 445 8.19 21.22 -23.06
N SER A 446 8.71 20.11 -22.52
CA SER A 446 8.94 18.90 -23.32
C SER A 446 7.62 18.26 -23.77
N PHE A 447 6.59 18.25 -22.92
CA PHE A 447 5.25 17.80 -23.32
C PHE A 447 4.66 18.68 -24.43
N ASP A 448 4.71 20.00 -24.26
CA ASP A 448 4.20 20.98 -25.22
C ASP A 448 4.88 20.85 -26.58
N TRP A 449 6.21 20.67 -26.58
CA TRP A 449 6.97 20.47 -27.80
C TRP A 449 6.59 19.17 -28.50
N LEU A 450 6.51 18.06 -27.76
CA LEU A 450 6.13 16.76 -28.31
C LEU A 450 4.73 16.79 -28.91
N GLU A 451 3.78 17.48 -28.27
CA GLU A 451 2.42 17.58 -28.79
C GLU A 451 2.35 18.34 -30.12
N LYS A 452 3.16 19.40 -30.28
CA LYS A 452 3.19 20.25 -31.47
C LYS A 452 3.99 19.67 -32.63
N GLU A 453 5.14 19.05 -32.34
CA GLU A 453 6.15 18.70 -33.35
C GLU A 453 6.14 17.20 -33.74
N THR A 454 5.35 16.37 -33.06
CA THR A 454 5.26 14.92 -33.37
C THR A 454 3.86 14.52 -33.85
N ARG A 455 3.78 13.45 -34.64
CA ARG A 455 2.51 12.87 -35.05
C ARG A 455 1.97 11.92 -33.97
N PRO A 456 0.65 11.72 -33.84
CA PRO A 456 0.08 10.73 -32.92
C PRO A 456 0.58 9.29 -33.14
N SER A 457 1.01 8.96 -34.36
CA SER A 457 1.59 7.66 -34.72
C SER A 457 3.08 7.54 -34.39
N ASP A 458 3.76 8.62 -33.99
CA ASP A 458 5.17 8.56 -33.66
C ASP A 458 5.34 7.94 -32.27
N HIS A 459 6.28 7.00 -32.14
CA HIS A 459 6.61 6.38 -30.87
C HIS A 459 7.81 7.07 -30.21
N LEU A 460 7.71 7.22 -28.89
CA LEU A 460 8.72 7.86 -28.05
C LEU A 460 9.42 6.81 -27.19
N MET A 461 10.56 7.18 -26.62
CA MET A 461 11.19 6.45 -25.53
C MET A 461 11.55 7.42 -24.41
N ALA A 462 11.15 7.10 -23.18
CA ALA A 462 11.41 7.93 -22.00
C ALA A 462 11.42 7.08 -20.72
N TYR A 463 12.03 7.59 -19.66
CA TYR A 463 12.02 6.92 -18.34
C TYR A 463 10.63 6.97 -17.69
N LEU A 464 9.95 8.13 -17.82
CA LEU A 464 8.64 8.39 -17.24
C LEU A 464 7.52 8.03 -18.23
N ASP A 465 7.58 6.83 -18.80
CA ASP A 465 6.79 6.41 -19.97
C ASP A 465 5.27 6.65 -19.84
N PRO A 466 4.59 6.30 -18.73
CA PRO A 466 3.14 6.46 -18.67
C PRO A 466 2.75 7.93 -18.45
N VAL A 467 3.62 8.74 -17.85
CA VAL A 467 3.40 10.18 -17.66
C VAL A 467 3.45 10.90 -19.02
N TYR A 468 4.49 10.63 -19.82
CA TYR A 468 4.57 11.17 -21.18
C TYR A 468 3.39 10.73 -22.04
N TYR A 469 2.94 9.48 -21.94
CA TYR A 469 1.74 9.02 -22.64
C TYR A 469 0.48 9.78 -22.22
N LEU A 470 0.25 9.96 -20.91
CA LEU A 470 -0.94 10.62 -20.40
C LEU A 470 -1.02 12.10 -20.83
N HIS A 471 0.11 12.80 -20.91
CA HIS A 471 0.17 14.18 -21.37
C HIS A 471 0.16 14.31 -22.90
N THR A 472 0.97 13.51 -23.60
CA THR A 472 1.19 13.71 -25.05
C THR A 472 0.32 12.83 -25.93
N GLN A 473 -0.29 11.76 -25.41
CA GLN A 473 -1.01 10.75 -26.21
C GLN A 473 -0.15 9.98 -27.23
N ARG A 474 1.18 10.08 -27.16
CA ARG A 474 2.09 9.28 -27.99
C ARG A 474 2.50 8.04 -27.21
N LYS A 475 2.59 6.88 -27.86
CA LYS A 475 3.06 5.66 -27.21
C LYS A 475 4.52 5.81 -26.84
N VAL A 476 4.89 5.37 -25.64
CA VAL A 476 6.21 5.57 -25.05
C VAL A 476 6.77 4.23 -24.61
N ALA A 477 7.89 3.81 -25.18
CA ALA A 477 8.63 2.67 -24.67
C ALA A 477 9.44 3.09 -23.43
N PRO A 478 9.45 2.30 -22.36
CA PRO A 478 10.28 2.56 -21.19
C PRO A 478 11.77 2.47 -21.54
N MET A 479 12.56 3.36 -20.94
CA MET A 479 14.01 3.20 -20.90
C MET A 479 14.37 2.05 -19.94
N SER A 480 14.49 0.84 -20.49
CA SER A 480 14.83 -0.36 -19.72
C SER A 480 16.34 -0.50 -19.54
N PHE A 481 16.77 -0.73 -18.29
CA PHE A 481 18.14 -1.08 -17.96
C PHE A 481 18.14 -2.37 -17.14
N ASP A 482 18.91 -3.37 -17.59
CA ASP A 482 19.08 -4.64 -16.87
C ASP A 482 19.74 -4.38 -15.50
N PRO A 483 19.04 -4.62 -14.37
CA PRO A 483 19.59 -4.38 -13.04
C PRO A 483 20.71 -5.35 -12.63
N ARG A 484 20.96 -6.43 -13.40
CA ARG A 484 21.63 -7.64 -12.87
C ARG A 484 22.98 -8.01 -13.44
N GLY A 485 23.52 -7.29 -14.42
CA GLY A 485 24.87 -7.62 -14.86
C GLY A 485 25.35 -7.04 -16.16
N ARG A 486 24.65 -6.06 -16.75
CA ARG A 486 25.07 -5.48 -18.02
C ARG A 486 24.82 -3.97 -18.12
N LEU A 487 25.15 -3.24 -17.04
CA LEU A 487 25.40 -1.79 -17.13
C LEU A 487 26.49 -1.43 -18.16
N SER A 488 27.20 -2.44 -18.69
CA SER A 488 28.28 -2.36 -19.68
C SER A 488 27.94 -2.93 -21.07
N HIS A 489 26.70 -3.37 -21.35
CA HIS A 489 26.35 -3.80 -22.73
C HIS A 489 25.40 -2.82 -23.43
N PRO A 490 25.89 -2.05 -24.41
CA PRO A 490 25.11 -1.09 -25.18
C PRO A 490 24.27 -1.75 -26.31
N LYS A 491 23.52 -2.83 -26.04
CA LYS A 491 22.64 -3.46 -27.06
C LYS A 491 21.14 -3.36 -26.74
N PHE A 492 20.77 -2.66 -25.67
CA PHE A 492 19.40 -2.67 -25.13
C PHE A 492 18.48 -1.57 -25.64
N LEU A 493 19.02 -0.50 -26.21
CA LEU A 493 18.21 0.57 -26.81
C LEU A 493 17.89 0.27 -28.27
N ASP A 494 18.83 -0.30 -29.05
CA ASP A 494 18.62 -0.54 -30.49
C ASP A 494 17.47 -1.50 -30.77
N THR A 495 17.39 -2.60 -30.01
CA THR A 495 16.39 -3.64 -30.30
C THR A 495 14.98 -3.09 -30.10
N PRO A 496 14.64 -2.44 -28.96
CA PRO A 496 13.36 -1.76 -28.83
C PRO A 496 13.18 -0.59 -29.80
N ILE A 497 14.22 0.22 -30.07
CA ILE A 497 14.14 1.34 -31.02
C ILE A 497 13.74 0.85 -32.40
N GLN A 498 14.40 -0.18 -32.92
CA GLN A 498 14.11 -0.74 -34.23
C GLN A 498 12.79 -1.51 -34.24
N LYS A 499 12.55 -2.37 -33.24
CA LYS A 499 11.34 -3.21 -33.15
C LYS A 499 10.06 -2.38 -33.08
N HIS A 500 10.12 -1.26 -32.36
CA HIS A 500 8.96 -0.40 -32.13
C HIS A 500 9.01 0.90 -32.95
N GLU A 501 9.94 1.02 -33.89
CA GLU A 501 10.10 2.21 -34.75
C GLU A 501 10.11 3.53 -33.95
N ILE A 502 10.87 3.54 -32.84
CA ILE A 502 10.97 4.70 -31.96
C ILE A 502 11.65 5.85 -32.71
N LYS A 503 10.97 6.99 -32.78
CA LYS A 503 11.45 8.17 -33.52
C LYS A 503 12.08 9.22 -32.62
N TYR A 504 11.71 9.26 -31.36
CA TYR A 504 12.19 10.28 -30.42
C TYR A 504 12.61 9.64 -29.10
N LEU A 505 13.78 10.05 -28.62
CA LEU A 505 14.29 9.74 -27.28
C LEU A 505 14.18 10.99 -26.42
N VAL A 506 13.54 10.87 -25.26
CA VAL A 506 13.44 11.93 -24.26
C VAL A 506 14.34 11.60 -23.08
N THR A 507 15.19 12.55 -22.73
CA THR A 507 16.09 12.46 -21.58
C THR A 507 15.82 13.60 -20.61
N GLY A 508 15.83 13.35 -19.32
CA GLY A 508 15.46 14.32 -18.29
C GLY A 508 16.22 14.18 -16.98
N GLU A 509 16.16 15.23 -16.15
CA GLU A 509 16.78 15.27 -14.82
C GLU A 509 16.27 14.16 -13.87
N LEU A 510 15.01 13.73 -14.02
CA LEU A 510 14.38 12.69 -13.19
C LEU A 510 14.66 11.27 -13.67
N ASP A 511 15.38 11.10 -14.76
CA ASP A 511 15.70 9.77 -15.28
C ASP A 511 16.47 8.98 -14.24
N PHE A 512 16.06 7.73 -14.03
CA PHE A 512 16.69 6.80 -13.08
C PHE A 512 16.56 7.20 -11.61
N GLY A 513 15.75 8.23 -11.28
CA GLY A 513 15.65 8.82 -9.93
C GLY A 513 15.17 7.87 -8.82
N VAL A 514 14.78 6.63 -9.13
CA VAL A 514 14.50 5.58 -8.12
C VAL A 514 15.76 4.88 -7.60
N PHE A 515 16.89 5.05 -8.28
CA PHE A 515 18.16 4.41 -7.95
C PHE A 515 19.07 5.32 -7.12
N THR A 516 20.15 4.76 -6.58
CA THR A 516 21.14 5.53 -5.83
C THR A 516 21.86 6.53 -6.74
N PRO A 517 22.38 7.66 -6.21
CA PRO A 517 23.07 8.67 -7.02
C PRO A 517 24.19 8.11 -7.91
N ASP A 518 24.96 7.13 -7.40
CA ASP A 518 26.02 6.48 -8.18
C ASP A 518 25.48 5.71 -9.38
N VAL A 519 24.35 5.02 -9.22
CA VAL A 519 23.67 4.28 -10.29
C VAL A 519 23.08 5.26 -11.30
N VAL A 520 22.41 6.33 -10.85
CA VAL A 520 21.90 7.39 -11.71
C VAL A 520 23.01 7.99 -12.57
N GLN A 521 24.15 8.33 -11.96
CA GLN A 521 25.31 8.86 -12.67
C GLN A 521 25.88 7.85 -13.69
N ALA A 522 25.97 6.57 -13.31
CA ALA A 522 26.46 5.52 -14.20
C ALA A 522 25.54 5.36 -15.42
N MET A 523 24.22 5.29 -15.19
CA MET A 523 23.21 5.17 -16.25
C MET A 523 23.19 6.40 -17.15
N GLY A 524 23.29 7.61 -16.59
CA GLY A 524 23.38 8.85 -17.36
C GLY A 524 24.68 8.97 -18.18
N ARG A 525 25.81 8.41 -17.72
CA ARG A 525 27.03 8.32 -18.54
C ARG A 525 26.85 7.36 -19.71
N GLU A 526 26.23 6.21 -19.46
CA GLU A 526 26.01 5.22 -20.50
C GLU A 526 25.01 5.71 -21.55
N LEU A 527 23.92 6.36 -21.13
CA LEU A 527 22.96 6.97 -22.04
C LEU A 527 23.63 8.00 -22.97
N ARG A 528 24.50 8.86 -22.43
CA ARG A 528 25.30 9.81 -23.24
C ARG A 528 26.20 9.11 -24.24
N ARG A 529 26.93 8.07 -23.83
CA ARG A 529 27.75 7.28 -24.76
C ARG A 529 26.92 6.67 -25.89
N VAL A 530 25.70 6.23 -25.61
CA VAL A 530 24.81 5.68 -26.64
C VAL A 530 24.38 6.75 -27.64
N ILE A 531 24.03 7.94 -27.15
CA ILE A 531 23.64 9.08 -27.98
C ILE A 531 24.81 9.54 -28.87
N GLU A 532 26.03 9.52 -28.34
CA GLU A 532 27.23 10.04 -29.02
C GLU A 532 27.95 9.02 -29.93
N GLY A 533 27.82 7.71 -29.69
CA GLY A 533 28.83 6.73 -30.11
C GLY A 533 28.35 5.48 -30.87
N ARG A 534 27.13 5.40 -31.40
CA ARG A 534 26.66 4.18 -32.12
C ARG A 534 26.75 4.28 -33.64
N GLU A 535 27.30 3.23 -34.26
CA GLU A 535 27.23 2.99 -35.70
C GLU A 535 25.80 2.59 -36.11
N GLY A 536 25.16 3.33 -37.02
CA GLY A 536 23.87 3.00 -37.63
C GLY A 536 22.63 3.74 -37.10
N LEU A 537 22.70 4.39 -35.94
CA LEU A 537 21.66 5.31 -35.44
C LEU A 537 22.29 6.65 -35.10
N THR A 538 21.73 7.73 -35.64
CA THR A 538 22.12 9.11 -35.28
C THR A 538 21.05 9.77 -34.45
N PHE A 539 21.47 10.48 -33.39
CA PHE A 539 20.59 11.19 -32.47
C PHE A 539 20.75 12.70 -32.69
N GLU A 540 19.80 13.29 -33.41
CA GLU A 540 19.76 14.73 -33.66
C GLU A 540 19.01 15.42 -32.52
N GLN A 541 19.66 16.29 -31.76
CA GLN A 541 18.98 17.05 -30.71
C GLN A 541 18.03 18.07 -31.36
N VAL A 542 16.73 17.86 -31.21
CA VAL A 542 15.66 18.68 -31.83
C VAL A 542 14.97 19.60 -30.83
N PHE A 543 15.14 19.34 -29.53
CA PHE A 543 14.64 20.20 -28.47
C PHE A 543 15.53 20.16 -27.23
N ARG A 544 15.52 21.28 -26.52
CA ARG A 544 16.19 21.50 -25.25
C ARG A 544 15.35 22.51 -24.46
N SER A 545 15.01 22.13 -23.24
CA SER A 545 14.21 22.97 -22.35
C SER A 545 14.98 24.19 -21.85
N THR A 546 14.27 25.18 -21.30
CA THR A 546 14.81 26.46 -20.85
C THR A 546 15.98 26.33 -19.87
N ASP A 547 15.86 25.48 -18.84
CA ASP A 547 16.91 25.26 -17.85
C ASP A 547 17.81 24.05 -18.18
N ASN A 548 17.74 23.53 -19.41
CA ASN A 548 18.46 22.35 -19.91
C ASN A 548 18.20 21.05 -19.12
N LYS A 549 17.12 20.97 -18.35
CA LYS A 549 16.80 19.76 -17.57
C LYS A 549 16.23 18.63 -18.41
N TYR A 550 15.66 18.94 -19.57
CA TYR A 550 15.08 17.97 -20.51
C TYR A 550 15.55 18.24 -21.94
N GLN A 551 15.80 17.15 -22.66
CA GLN A 551 16.27 17.18 -24.05
C GLN A 551 15.53 16.10 -24.85
N ILE A 552 15.26 16.39 -26.12
CA ILE A 552 14.64 15.44 -27.04
C ILE A 552 15.55 15.27 -28.25
N TYR A 553 15.80 14.01 -28.59
CA TYR A 553 16.58 13.61 -29.73
C TYR A 553 15.69 12.90 -30.75
N ARG A 554 15.74 13.35 -32.00
CA ARG A 554 15.20 12.61 -33.13
C ARG A 554 16.19 11.50 -33.50
N ILE A 555 15.68 10.29 -33.63
CA ILE A 555 16.45 9.11 -33.98
C ILE A 555 16.36 8.90 -35.48
N ILE A 556 17.51 8.83 -36.15
CA ILE A 556 17.61 8.63 -37.60
C ILE A 556 18.38 7.33 -37.84
N ASP A 557 17.73 6.36 -38.50
CA ASP A 557 18.38 5.12 -38.95
C ASP A 557 19.16 5.36 -40.24
N GLU A 558 20.48 5.26 -40.16
CA GLU A 558 21.38 5.50 -41.29
C GLU A 558 21.18 4.50 -42.43
N LYS A 559 20.67 3.28 -42.13
CA LYS A 559 20.36 2.27 -43.16
C LYS A 559 19.15 2.63 -44.02
N GLN A 560 18.21 3.41 -43.48
CA GLN A 560 17.11 3.96 -44.28
C GLN A 560 17.56 5.16 -45.08
N ARG A 561 18.55 5.93 -44.61
CA ARG A 561 19.02 7.13 -45.29
C ARG A 561 19.70 6.83 -46.65
N SER A 562 20.29 5.65 -46.80
CA SER A 562 20.93 5.22 -48.06
C SER A 562 19.95 4.75 -49.14
N SER A 563 18.70 4.41 -48.80
CA SER A 563 17.68 4.00 -49.79
C SER A 563 16.90 5.16 -50.41
N TRP A 564 16.93 6.35 -49.79
CA TRP A 564 16.35 7.60 -50.34
C TRP A 564 17.34 8.40 -51.21
N GLY A 565 18.61 7.94 -51.27
CA GLY A 565 19.68 8.57 -52.06
C GLY A 565 20.05 7.82 -53.34
N GLN A 566 19.24 6.86 -53.79
CA GLN A 566 19.38 6.17 -55.08
C GLN A 566 18.25 6.51 -56.04
#